data_AF-A0A3M2SF51-F1
#
_entry.id   AF-A0A3M2SF51-F1
#
_cell.length_a   1.000
_cell.length_b   1.000
_cell.length_c   1.000
_cell.angle_alpha   90.00
_cell.angle_beta   90.00
_cell.angle_gamma   90.00
#
_symmetry.space_group_name_H-M   'P 1'
#
loop_
_entity.id
_entity.type
_entity.pdbx_description
1 polymer ?
#
loop_
_entity_poly.entity_id
_entity_poly.type
_entity_poly.pdbx_seq_one_letter_code
_entity_poly.pdbx_strand_id
1 'polypeptide(L)'
;MPPPTVSNGMLSGLLQTGKFSDCTIVCQGKEFRLHKVVVCAQSPVIAAALEKASKSQSSSLHITGFDLATVECMIDFLYHEDYVINGDVLRMANTSKWAPPPNTQVSGSLPPGPSPPTTPPPAVVRDSLLCHVEVNALGQHYKLPKLCDRANKYIEDIISSDDFPTDIFPYLAIAAHKSSEDKKLHDLVFSFAVEHVQILLKTPGFEKVSNLPNFGFNLLQRTATKLQANENQLVEIQDQRVRDQENIDRLQQDLSSLEKRSSATSAECDLATKKNLDLVTERDSARQALDEERKQKLAAMAGRDRIRQDYESERTRAATLLSARDSLQNALNIEKQNYAKLWSERATLQQQMATLTTQHNNIVVQKNTVSGEMTALQKKIKDLVNIVANREYCRNCRTEFGCWIEDANTSFILRYTLRNCTYPITNSLSPSPSPSPPHRTRPASRQTPSRLIRLMAEKSPTPDANPSFTHPPAPIMAPPEKSSSFLKVIAFFDLLVKLAATGALFGILVILLRISSRLGDITSGDTPMVVRISQQYDSTPIRVAASQESTAGYFQVALTNSINNPVHFKVDE
;
A
#
# COMPACT_ATOMS: atom_id res chain seq x y z
N MET A 1 45.91 7.94 -35.55
CA MET A 1 47.22 7.85 -36.22
C MET A 1 48.28 8.21 -35.19
N PRO A 2 49.28 7.35 -34.92
CA PRO A 2 50.46 7.78 -34.19
C PRO A 2 51.28 8.72 -35.09
N PRO A 3 52.07 9.65 -34.53
CA PRO A 3 52.87 10.58 -35.31
C PRO A 3 53.92 9.82 -36.14
N PRO A 4 54.29 10.31 -37.34
CA PRO A 4 55.29 9.66 -38.16
C PRO A 4 56.66 9.74 -37.47
N THR A 5 57.16 8.60 -37.00
CA THR A 5 58.55 8.45 -36.58
C THR A 5 59.43 8.47 -37.83
N VAL A 6 59.89 9.66 -38.21
CA VAL A 6 60.90 9.81 -39.26
C VAL A 6 62.23 9.35 -38.67
N SER A 7 62.60 8.10 -38.88
CA SER A 7 63.96 7.66 -38.64
C SER A 7 64.84 8.24 -39.75
N ASN A 8 65.71 9.21 -39.41
CA ASN A 8 66.72 9.83 -40.30
C ASN A 8 67.82 8.85 -40.79
N GLY A 9 67.52 7.54 -40.87
CA GLY A 9 68.45 6.49 -41.28
C GLY A 9 69.03 6.70 -42.69
N MET A 10 68.30 7.38 -43.58
CA MET A 10 68.78 7.69 -44.93
C MET A 10 69.94 8.71 -44.93
N LEU A 11 69.85 9.78 -44.14
CA LEU A 11 70.93 10.77 -44.01
C LEU A 11 72.12 10.20 -43.26
N SER A 12 71.87 9.39 -42.22
CA SER A 12 72.91 8.67 -41.48
C SER A 12 73.79 7.80 -42.39
N GLY A 13 73.17 7.03 -43.30
CA GLY A 13 73.91 6.20 -44.26
C GLY A 13 74.76 7.00 -45.25
N LEU A 14 74.33 8.21 -45.63
CA LEU A 14 75.12 9.11 -46.48
C LEU A 14 76.34 9.66 -45.76
N LEU A 15 76.20 10.04 -44.48
CA LEU A 15 77.32 10.49 -43.65
C LEU A 15 78.39 9.38 -43.48
N GLN A 16 77.96 8.16 -43.16
CA GLN A 16 78.88 7.04 -42.93
C GLN A 16 79.65 6.63 -44.20
N THR A 17 78.98 6.63 -45.36
CA THR A 17 79.60 6.18 -46.61
C THR A 17 80.37 7.28 -47.34
N GLY A 18 80.06 8.56 -47.06
CA GLY A 18 80.63 9.71 -47.78
C GLY A 18 80.29 9.75 -49.28
N LYS A 19 79.35 8.93 -49.74
CA LYS A 19 78.93 8.89 -51.15
C LYS A 19 78.17 10.17 -51.49
N PHE A 20 78.49 10.77 -52.64
CA PHE A 20 77.93 12.04 -53.10
C PHE A 20 78.31 13.27 -52.28
N SER A 21 79.34 13.17 -51.43
CA SER A 21 79.91 14.33 -50.73
C SER A 21 80.43 15.37 -51.72
N ASP A 22 80.02 16.63 -51.57
CA ASP A 22 80.38 17.76 -52.42
C ASP A 22 81.00 18.93 -51.61
N CYS A 23 81.21 18.76 -50.31
CA CYS A 23 82.03 19.63 -49.48
C CYS A 23 82.84 18.84 -48.42
N THR A 24 83.87 19.48 -47.89
CA THR A 24 84.69 18.94 -46.80
C THR A 24 84.75 19.95 -45.65
N ILE A 25 84.50 19.51 -44.42
CA ILE A 25 84.82 20.30 -43.22
C ILE A 25 86.12 19.76 -42.64
N VAL A 26 87.07 20.64 -42.31
CA VAL A 26 88.36 20.27 -41.72
C VAL A 26 88.46 20.88 -40.34
N CYS A 27 88.69 20.04 -39.32
CA CYS A 27 88.90 20.47 -37.94
C CYS A 27 90.09 19.71 -37.35
N GLN A 28 91.07 20.42 -36.78
CA GLN A 28 92.27 19.83 -36.16
C GLN A 28 92.98 18.74 -37.02
N GLY A 29 92.99 18.91 -38.34
CA GLY A 29 93.60 17.97 -39.29
C GLY A 29 92.73 16.76 -39.66
N LYS A 30 91.56 16.57 -39.04
CA LYS A 30 90.56 15.59 -39.47
C LYS A 30 89.64 16.18 -40.52
N GLU A 31 89.43 15.43 -41.60
CA GLU A 31 88.55 15.80 -42.71
C GLU A 31 87.21 15.05 -42.64
N PHE A 32 86.12 15.79 -42.77
CA PHE A 32 84.76 15.27 -42.81
C PHE A 32 84.16 15.53 -44.18
N ARG A 33 83.84 14.47 -44.93
CA ARG A 33 83.23 14.55 -46.25
C ARG A 33 81.71 14.64 -46.11
N LEU A 34 81.13 15.79 -46.45
CA LEU A 34 79.73 16.14 -46.18
C LEU A 34 79.01 16.58 -47.46
N HIS A 35 77.70 16.82 -47.33
CA HIS A 35 76.78 17.21 -48.38
C HIS A 35 76.31 18.64 -48.16
N LYS A 36 76.59 19.55 -49.11
CA LYS A 36 76.19 20.96 -49.08
C LYS A 36 74.69 21.11 -48.83
N VAL A 37 73.87 20.30 -49.50
CA VAL A 37 72.40 20.34 -49.34
C VAL A 37 71.95 20.12 -47.89
N VAL A 38 72.68 19.31 -47.10
CA VAL A 38 72.34 19.03 -45.70
C VAL A 38 72.86 20.14 -44.79
N VAL A 39 74.13 20.52 -44.93
CA VAL A 39 74.79 21.45 -44.01
C VAL A 39 74.40 22.92 -44.26
N CYS A 40 74.26 23.33 -45.53
CA CYS A 40 73.88 24.70 -45.89
C CYS A 40 72.41 25.00 -45.62
N ALA A 41 71.52 24.00 -45.74
CA ALA A 41 70.09 24.17 -45.44
C ALA A 41 69.84 24.45 -43.96
N GLN A 42 70.73 23.99 -43.08
CA GLN A 42 70.58 24.13 -41.64
C GLN A 42 71.39 25.28 -41.06
N SER A 43 72.56 25.61 -41.64
CA SER A 43 73.39 26.73 -41.19
C SER A 43 73.58 27.78 -42.30
N PRO A 44 73.01 29.00 -42.14
CA PRO A 44 73.27 30.09 -43.07
C PRO A 44 74.73 30.56 -43.04
N VAL A 45 75.44 30.36 -41.92
CA VAL A 45 76.86 30.71 -41.79
C VAL A 45 77.72 29.75 -42.60
N ILE A 46 77.46 28.43 -42.49
CA ILE A 46 78.15 27.42 -43.30
C ILE A 46 77.83 27.63 -44.79
N ALA A 47 76.58 27.93 -45.14
CA ALA A 47 76.19 28.25 -46.52
C ALA A 47 77.02 29.41 -47.09
N ALA A 48 77.05 30.56 -46.39
CA ALA A 48 77.82 31.72 -46.82
C ALA A 48 79.35 31.43 -46.90
N ALA A 49 79.87 30.64 -45.96
CA ALA A 49 81.29 30.28 -45.93
C ALA A 49 81.67 29.37 -47.11
N LEU A 50 80.84 28.38 -47.43
CA LEU A 50 81.07 27.47 -48.57
C LEU A 50 80.84 28.14 -49.92
N GLU A 51 79.90 29.09 -50.02
CA GLU A 51 79.74 29.94 -51.21
C GLU A 51 80.99 30.80 -51.46
N LYS A 52 81.55 31.40 -50.41
CA LYS A 52 82.79 32.18 -50.50
C LYS A 52 83.97 31.30 -50.89
N ALA A 53 84.10 30.10 -50.30
CA ALA A 53 85.18 29.16 -50.62
C ALA A 53 85.12 28.66 -52.08
N SER A 54 83.90 28.42 -52.58
CA SER A 54 83.67 27.96 -53.96
C SER A 54 84.16 28.98 -55.00
N LYS A 55 84.11 30.28 -54.70
CA LYS A 55 84.66 31.35 -55.56
C LYS A 55 86.19 31.31 -55.68
N SER A 56 86.87 30.66 -54.72
CA SER A 56 88.33 30.48 -54.69
C SER A 56 88.75 29.07 -55.12
N GLN A 57 87.88 28.30 -55.78
CA GLN A 57 88.07 26.88 -56.13
C GLN A 57 88.36 25.94 -54.94
N SER A 58 88.04 26.36 -53.70
CA SER A 58 88.12 25.49 -52.53
C SER A 58 86.74 24.95 -52.15
N SER A 59 86.62 23.63 -51.97
CA SER A 59 85.41 22.98 -51.44
C SER A 59 85.53 22.65 -49.94
N SER A 60 86.56 23.16 -49.26
CA SER A 60 86.80 22.91 -47.84
C SER A 60 86.46 24.11 -46.95
N LEU A 61 85.84 23.83 -45.81
CA LEU A 61 85.61 24.77 -44.71
C LEU A 61 86.47 24.37 -43.52
N HIS A 62 87.37 25.25 -43.09
CA HIS A 62 88.22 25.02 -41.92
C HIS A 62 87.54 25.59 -40.67
N ILE A 63 87.21 24.74 -39.71
CA ILE A 63 86.67 25.15 -38.42
C ILE A 63 87.84 25.28 -37.43
N THR A 64 88.07 26.52 -36.99
CA THR A 64 89.06 26.88 -35.97
C THR A 64 88.37 27.43 -34.73
N GLY A 65 88.90 27.16 -33.54
CA GLY A 65 88.37 27.69 -32.28
C GLY A 65 87.45 26.74 -31.51
N PHE A 66 87.09 25.59 -32.10
CA PHE A 66 86.37 24.51 -31.43
C PHE A 66 87.18 23.23 -31.49
N ASP A 67 87.00 22.35 -30.51
CA ASP A 67 87.65 21.06 -30.50
C ASP A 67 86.99 20.08 -31.49
N LEU A 68 87.68 18.98 -31.76
CA LEU A 68 87.22 17.99 -32.71
C LEU A 68 85.90 17.32 -32.26
N ALA A 69 85.75 17.06 -30.97
CA ALA A 69 84.59 16.35 -30.41
C ALA A 69 83.30 17.18 -30.51
N THR A 70 83.38 18.48 -30.25
CA THR A 70 82.27 19.43 -30.40
C THR A 70 81.86 19.58 -31.87
N VAL A 71 82.83 19.59 -32.80
CA VAL A 71 82.53 19.61 -34.25
C VAL A 71 81.87 18.31 -34.71
N GLU A 72 82.31 17.16 -34.19
CA GLU A 72 81.65 15.87 -34.44
C GLU A 72 80.21 15.86 -33.96
N CYS A 73 79.93 16.39 -32.75
CA CYS A 73 78.57 16.51 -32.23
C CYS A 73 77.69 17.38 -33.14
N MET A 74 78.20 18.49 -33.67
CA MET A 74 77.47 19.31 -34.64
C MET A 74 77.19 18.53 -35.93
N ILE A 75 78.16 17.80 -36.47
CA ILE A 75 77.99 17.01 -37.70
C ILE A 75 76.97 15.90 -37.46
N ASP A 76 77.06 15.18 -36.35
CA ASP A 76 76.08 14.15 -35.99
C ASP A 76 74.69 14.75 -35.90
N PHE A 77 74.54 15.90 -35.24
CA PHE A 77 73.25 16.58 -35.17
C PHE A 77 72.69 16.95 -36.55
N LEU A 78 73.52 17.46 -37.46
CA LEU A 78 73.07 17.86 -38.80
C LEU A 78 72.50 16.70 -39.62
N TYR A 79 72.93 15.46 -39.36
CA TYR A 79 72.47 14.28 -40.10
C TYR A 79 71.48 13.41 -39.33
N HIS A 80 71.46 13.50 -38.00
CA HIS A 80 70.65 12.63 -37.14
C HIS A 80 69.61 13.40 -36.32
N GLU A 81 69.65 14.73 -36.32
CA GLU A 81 68.93 15.62 -35.39
C GLU A 81 69.27 15.36 -33.91
N ASP A 82 70.38 14.65 -33.69
CA ASP A 82 70.82 14.20 -32.39
C ASP A 82 72.34 13.98 -32.36
N TYR A 83 72.95 14.00 -31.17
CA TYR A 83 74.36 13.69 -30.99
C TYR A 83 74.61 12.96 -29.67
N VAL A 84 75.79 12.35 -29.55
CA VAL A 84 76.21 11.61 -28.35
C VAL A 84 77.63 12.05 -28.01
N ILE A 85 77.87 12.35 -26.73
CA ILE A 85 79.23 12.62 -26.24
C ILE A 85 79.81 11.33 -25.68
N ASN A 86 81.08 11.06 -25.97
CA ASN A 86 81.81 9.96 -25.35
C ASN A 86 81.90 10.22 -23.83
N GLY A 87 81.16 9.46 -23.03
CA GLY A 87 81.02 9.67 -21.59
C GLY A 87 79.64 10.17 -21.11
N ASP A 88 78.65 10.28 -22.00
CA ASP A 88 77.25 10.62 -21.65
C ASP A 88 76.62 9.56 -20.73
N VAL A 89 76.72 9.81 -19.43
CA VAL A 89 76.30 8.84 -18.40
C VAL A 89 74.79 8.59 -18.42
N LEU A 90 73.99 9.59 -18.76
CA LEU A 90 72.53 9.47 -18.78
C LEU A 90 71.99 8.72 -20.01
N ARG A 91 72.71 8.72 -21.14
CA ARG A 91 72.25 8.03 -22.37
C ARG A 91 72.71 6.58 -22.48
N MET A 92 73.79 6.17 -21.81
CA MET A 92 74.17 4.74 -21.82
C MET A 92 73.11 3.84 -21.18
N ALA A 93 72.26 4.39 -20.29
CA ALA A 93 71.14 3.67 -19.69
C ALA A 93 69.85 3.63 -20.54
N ASN A 94 69.64 4.62 -21.43
CA ASN A 94 68.34 4.82 -22.12
C ASN A 94 68.39 4.67 -23.66
N THR A 95 69.54 4.31 -24.24
CA THR A 95 69.69 4.08 -25.69
C THR A 95 69.67 2.60 -26.05
N SER A 96 68.59 1.88 -25.71
CA SER A 96 68.36 0.49 -26.19
C SER A 96 68.06 0.36 -27.70
N LYS A 97 68.38 1.38 -28.51
CA LYS A 97 68.09 1.41 -29.96
C LYS A 97 69.23 1.90 -30.87
N TRP A 98 70.44 2.10 -30.36
CA TRP A 98 71.60 2.41 -31.20
C TRP A 98 72.77 1.51 -30.83
N ALA A 99 73.30 0.75 -31.79
CA ALA A 99 74.52 -0.04 -31.64
C ALA A 99 75.70 0.74 -32.23
N PRO A 100 76.86 0.84 -31.54
CA PRO A 100 78.06 1.42 -32.13
C PRO A 100 78.61 0.51 -33.26
N PRO A 101 79.34 1.06 -34.24
CA PRO A 101 79.86 0.30 -35.38
C PRO A 101 80.90 -0.75 -34.95
N PRO A 102 80.92 -1.94 -35.55
CA PRO A 102 81.89 -2.98 -35.23
C PRO A 102 83.20 -2.72 -35.97
N ASN A 103 84.18 -2.09 -35.29
CA ASN A 103 85.60 -2.34 -35.59
C ASN A 103 86.51 -1.70 -34.53
N THR A 104 86.85 -2.49 -33.51
CA THR A 104 88.20 -2.58 -32.93
C THR A 104 88.23 -3.89 -32.14
N GLN A 105 88.81 -4.94 -32.73
CA GLN A 105 89.05 -6.19 -32.01
C GLN A 105 90.25 -5.99 -31.07
N VAL A 106 89.99 -5.94 -29.77
CA VAL A 106 90.99 -6.28 -28.75
C VAL A 106 90.43 -7.47 -27.97
N SER A 107 91.07 -8.61 -28.20
CA SER A 107 90.79 -9.88 -27.54
C SER A 107 91.49 -9.89 -26.18
N GLY A 108 90.72 -9.95 -25.10
CA GLY A 108 91.23 -10.05 -23.73
C GLY A 108 90.11 -10.41 -22.76
N SER A 109 90.02 -11.68 -22.40
CA SER A 109 89.07 -12.25 -21.44
C SER A 109 89.40 -11.82 -20.00
N LEU A 110 88.42 -11.24 -19.30
CA LEU A 110 88.42 -10.98 -17.85
C LEU A 110 87.15 -11.60 -17.20
N PRO A 111 87.22 -12.01 -15.92
CA PRO A 111 86.20 -12.83 -15.25
C PRO A 111 84.93 -12.03 -14.86
N PRO A 112 83.80 -12.70 -14.54
CA PRO A 112 82.55 -12.04 -14.18
C PRO A 112 82.63 -11.48 -12.76
N GLY A 113 82.77 -10.15 -12.64
CA GLY A 113 82.58 -9.40 -11.39
C GLY A 113 81.13 -8.88 -11.26
N PRO A 114 80.69 -8.53 -10.05
CA PRO A 114 79.33 -8.04 -9.79
C PRO A 114 79.06 -6.70 -10.50
N SER A 115 77.84 -6.55 -11.01
CA SER A 115 77.32 -5.36 -11.71
C SER A 115 77.38 -4.08 -10.85
N PRO A 116 77.65 -2.90 -11.45
CA PRO A 116 77.67 -1.62 -10.73
C PRO A 116 76.26 -1.00 -10.62
N PRO A 117 75.97 -0.31 -9.52
CA PRO A 117 75.29 0.98 -9.57
C PRO A 117 76.27 1.99 -9.00
N THR A 118 77.22 2.43 -9.82
CA THR A 118 78.12 3.51 -9.43
C THR A 118 77.69 4.72 -10.23
N THR A 119 77.09 5.68 -9.53
CA THR A 119 76.93 7.06 -9.98
C THR A 119 78.24 7.47 -10.68
N PRO A 120 78.18 8.05 -11.89
CA PRO A 120 79.38 8.42 -12.61
C PRO A 120 80.30 9.29 -11.76
N PRO A 121 81.64 9.16 -11.89
CA PRO A 121 82.54 10.07 -11.21
C PRO A 121 82.21 11.53 -11.56
N PRO A 122 82.23 12.46 -10.59
CA PRO A 122 81.90 13.87 -10.82
C PRO A 122 82.66 14.53 -11.98
N ALA A 123 83.91 14.11 -12.22
CA ALA A 123 84.70 14.57 -13.36
C ALA A 123 84.06 14.24 -14.72
N VAL A 124 83.44 13.07 -14.87
CA VAL A 124 82.78 12.64 -16.11
C VAL A 124 81.54 13.48 -16.36
N VAL A 125 80.74 13.72 -15.31
CA VAL A 125 79.54 14.59 -15.39
C VAL A 125 79.94 16.02 -15.78
N ARG A 126 81.00 16.56 -15.15
CA ARG A 126 81.55 17.87 -15.48
C ARG A 126 81.96 17.96 -16.94
N ASP A 127 82.75 17.00 -17.43
CA ASP A 127 83.31 17.05 -18.79
C ASP A 127 82.20 16.90 -19.85
N SER A 128 81.21 16.03 -19.61
CA SER A 128 80.01 15.90 -20.47
C SER A 128 79.25 17.21 -20.57
N LEU A 129 79.03 17.85 -19.43
CA LEU A 129 78.26 19.07 -19.31
C LEU A 129 78.99 20.28 -19.94
N LEU A 130 80.31 20.38 -19.76
CA LEU A 130 81.13 21.37 -20.45
C LEU A 130 81.11 21.17 -21.97
N CYS A 131 81.14 19.93 -22.44
CA CYS A 131 81.05 19.64 -23.86
C CYS A 131 79.68 20.05 -24.44
N HIS A 132 78.56 19.85 -23.73
CA HIS A 132 77.27 20.38 -24.18
C HIS A 132 77.23 21.92 -24.23
N VAL A 133 77.90 22.62 -23.31
CA VAL A 133 78.02 24.08 -23.36
C VAL A 133 78.81 24.53 -24.59
N GLU A 134 79.90 23.84 -24.92
CA GLU A 134 80.67 24.12 -26.14
C GLU A 134 79.87 23.81 -27.41
N VAL A 135 79.06 22.74 -27.41
CA VAL A 135 78.14 22.44 -28.53
C VAL A 135 77.07 23.52 -28.67
N ASN A 136 76.54 24.05 -27.57
CA ASN A 136 75.63 25.19 -27.59
C ASN A 136 76.31 26.44 -28.19
N ALA A 137 77.53 26.76 -27.76
CA ALA A 137 78.34 27.86 -28.27
C ALA A 137 78.64 27.73 -29.76
N LEU A 138 79.02 26.52 -30.21
CA LEU A 138 79.23 26.19 -31.62
C LEU A 138 77.95 26.37 -32.42
N GLY A 139 76.83 25.89 -31.89
CA GLY A 139 75.51 26.07 -32.48
C GLY A 139 75.16 27.55 -32.67
N GLN A 140 75.46 28.39 -31.68
CA GLN A 140 75.25 29.83 -31.78
C GLN A 140 76.15 30.46 -32.85
N HIS A 141 77.45 30.13 -32.85
CA HIS A 141 78.43 30.65 -33.80
C HIS A 141 78.04 30.35 -35.26
N TYR A 142 77.55 29.14 -35.54
CA TYR A 142 77.10 28.74 -36.88
C TYR A 142 75.60 28.96 -37.13
N LYS A 143 74.88 29.64 -36.22
CA LYS A 143 73.44 29.92 -36.32
C LYS A 143 72.58 28.67 -36.53
N LEU A 144 72.79 27.68 -35.68
CA LEU A 144 72.06 26.41 -35.59
C LEU A 144 71.17 26.40 -34.33
N PRO A 145 70.01 27.08 -34.33
CA PRO A 145 69.18 27.23 -33.13
C PRO A 145 68.66 25.89 -32.59
N LYS A 146 68.36 24.92 -33.46
CA LYS A 146 67.93 23.58 -33.03
C LYS A 146 69.03 22.80 -32.31
N LEU A 147 70.31 23.04 -32.66
CA LEU A 147 71.44 22.44 -31.95
C LEU A 147 71.60 23.06 -30.56
N CYS A 148 71.45 24.38 -30.45
CA CYS A 148 71.42 25.08 -29.15
C CYS A 148 70.31 24.53 -28.25
N ASP A 149 69.09 24.39 -28.78
CA ASP A 149 67.95 23.82 -28.05
C ASP A 149 68.22 22.39 -27.59
N ARG A 150 68.84 21.57 -28.45
CA ARG A 150 69.20 20.19 -28.10
C ARG A 150 70.27 20.12 -27.01
N ALA A 151 71.30 20.96 -27.11
CA ALA A 151 72.34 21.06 -26.10
C ALA A 151 71.79 21.56 -24.75
N ASN A 152 70.92 22.57 -24.76
CA ASN A 152 70.26 23.07 -23.55
C ASN A 152 69.42 21.99 -22.89
N LYS A 153 68.70 21.19 -23.67
CA LYS A 153 67.92 20.07 -23.15
C LYS A 153 68.82 19.04 -22.46
N TYR A 154 69.98 18.72 -23.00
CA TYR A 154 70.90 17.80 -22.32
C TYR A 154 71.48 18.39 -21.04
N ILE A 155 71.81 19.68 -21.03
CA ILE A 155 72.26 20.36 -19.82
C ILE A 155 71.14 20.34 -18.76
N GLU A 156 69.89 20.61 -19.16
CA GLU A 156 68.71 20.54 -18.29
C GLU A 156 68.52 19.13 -17.72
N ASP A 157 68.52 18.11 -18.58
CA ASP A 157 68.40 16.70 -18.16
C ASP A 157 69.52 16.30 -17.16
N ILE A 158 70.75 16.82 -17.31
CA ILE A 158 71.86 16.55 -16.39
C ILE A 158 71.67 17.28 -15.05
N ILE A 159 71.35 18.58 -15.05
CA ILE A 159 71.26 19.36 -13.82
C ILE A 159 69.98 19.09 -13.03
N SER A 160 68.91 18.65 -13.69
CA SER A 160 67.65 18.25 -13.04
C SER A 160 67.72 16.84 -12.44
N SER A 161 68.84 16.12 -12.58
CA SER A 161 69.06 14.82 -11.94
C SER A 161 69.19 14.99 -10.42
N ASP A 162 68.48 14.15 -9.64
CA ASP A 162 68.53 14.16 -8.17
C ASP A 162 69.95 14.01 -7.61
N ASP A 163 70.80 13.25 -8.30
CA ASP A 163 72.21 12.99 -7.93
C ASP A 163 73.22 14.00 -8.52
N PHE A 164 72.77 15.16 -9.04
CA PHE A 164 73.68 16.14 -9.65
C PHE A 164 74.70 16.68 -8.62
N PRO A 165 76.02 16.50 -8.83
CA PRO A 165 77.02 17.01 -7.91
C PRO A 165 77.11 18.54 -7.99
N THR A 166 76.56 19.23 -6.98
CA THR A 166 76.48 20.71 -6.96
C THR A 166 77.84 21.43 -7.01
N ASP A 167 78.94 20.75 -6.67
CA ASP A 167 80.33 21.20 -6.84
C ASP A 167 80.77 21.36 -8.30
N ILE A 168 80.01 20.76 -9.24
CA ILE A 168 80.22 20.93 -10.69
C ILE A 168 79.59 22.24 -11.19
N PHE A 169 78.56 22.74 -10.52
CA PHE A 169 77.82 23.94 -10.97
C PHE A 169 78.71 25.16 -11.26
N PRO A 170 79.74 25.50 -10.46
CA PRO A 170 80.63 26.62 -10.79
C PRO A 170 81.29 26.51 -12.17
N TYR A 171 81.63 25.29 -12.59
CA TYR A 171 82.22 25.05 -13.91
C TYR A 171 81.21 25.30 -15.02
N LEU A 172 79.95 24.84 -14.86
CA LEU A 172 78.85 25.14 -15.76
C LEU A 172 78.64 26.64 -15.92
N ALA A 173 78.47 27.35 -14.81
CA ALA A 173 78.16 28.78 -14.82
C ALA A 173 79.27 29.60 -15.48
N ILE A 174 80.54 29.27 -15.20
CA ILE A 174 81.70 29.93 -15.82
C ILE A 174 81.75 29.64 -17.33
N ALA A 175 81.56 28.38 -17.74
CA ALA A 175 81.59 28.00 -19.15
C ALA A 175 80.44 28.64 -19.93
N ALA A 176 79.21 28.57 -19.41
CA ALA A 176 78.04 29.18 -20.03
C ALA A 176 78.22 30.69 -20.20
N HIS A 177 78.81 31.37 -19.22
CA HIS A 177 79.04 32.80 -19.29
C HIS A 177 80.16 33.22 -20.24
N LYS A 178 81.18 32.37 -20.43
CA LYS A 178 82.34 32.69 -21.27
C LYS A 178 82.17 32.26 -22.72
N SER A 179 81.56 31.10 -22.94
CA SER A 179 81.52 30.45 -24.25
C SER A 179 80.22 30.73 -25.01
N SER A 180 79.12 31.08 -24.35
CA SER A 180 77.81 31.21 -24.99
C SER A 180 77.08 32.50 -24.59
N GLU A 181 76.37 33.12 -25.55
CA GLU A 181 75.43 34.22 -25.30
C GLU A 181 73.97 33.75 -25.44
N ASP A 182 73.73 32.44 -25.44
CA ASP A 182 72.39 31.87 -25.56
C ASP A 182 71.54 32.13 -24.32
N LYS A 183 70.54 32.98 -24.47
CA LYS A 183 69.63 33.37 -23.37
C LYS A 183 68.99 32.16 -22.69
N LYS A 184 68.64 31.11 -23.45
CA LYS A 184 68.00 29.91 -22.87
C LYS A 184 68.96 29.15 -21.95
N LEU A 185 70.22 29.02 -22.36
CA LEU A 185 71.27 28.42 -21.52
C LEU A 185 71.48 29.24 -20.24
N HIS A 186 71.60 30.57 -20.37
CA HIS A 186 71.75 31.45 -19.22
C HIS A 186 70.54 31.37 -18.28
N ASP A 187 69.32 31.36 -18.82
CA ASP A 187 68.09 31.20 -18.04
C ASP A 187 68.04 29.87 -17.28
N LEU A 188 68.50 28.78 -17.89
CA LEU A 188 68.61 27.47 -17.25
C LEU A 188 69.61 27.51 -16.07
N VAL A 189 70.80 28.06 -16.30
CA VAL A 189 71.85 28.20 -15.26
C VAL A 189 71.34 29.05 -14.09
N PHE A 190 70.68 30.18 -14.37
CA PHE A 190 70.14 31.04 -13.31
C PHE A 190 68.95 30.42 -12.59
N SER A 191 68.07 29.68 -13.29
CA SER A 191 66.94 28.99 -12.66
C SER A 191 67.41 27.96 -11.65
N PHE A 192 68.38 27.11 -12.06
CA PHE A 192 69.03 26.17 -11.15
C PHE A 192 69.72 26.89 -9.98
N ALA A 193 70.45 27.97 -10.26
CA ALA A 193 71.15 28.72 -9.21
C ALA A 193 70.19 29.30 -8.16
N VAL A 194 69.03 29.83 -8.59
CA VAL A 194 68.01 30.41 -7.72
C VAL A 194 67.31 29.33 -6.90
N GLU A 195 67.07 28.15 -7.47
CA GLU A 195 66.50 27.00 -6.77
C GLU A 195 67.41 26.44 -5.68
N HIS A 196 68.71 26.39 -5.96
CA HIS A 196 69.71 25.77 -5.09
C HIS A 196 70.64 26.77 -4.39
N VAL A 197 70.26 28.06 -4.34
CA VAL A 197 71.13 29.16 -3.87
C VAL A 197 71.72 28.90 -2.48
N GLN A 198 70.95 28.33 -1.56
CA GLN A 198 71.42 28.06 -0.19
C GLN A 198 72.51 26.99 -0.13
N ILE A 199 72.47 26.02 -1.04
CA ILE A 199 73.48 24.95 -1.16
C ILE A 199 74.70 25.52 -1.86
N LEU A 200 74.50 26.20 -3.00
CA LEU A 200 75.57 26.77 -3.82
C LEU A 200 76.43 27.79 -3.08
N LEU A 201 75.85 28.61 -2.19
CA LEU A 201 76.61 29.54 -1.36
C LEU A 201 77.60 28.86 -0.39
N LYS A 202 77.41 27.56 -0.11
CA LYS A 202 78.31 26.75 0.73
C LYS A 202 79.26 25.89 -0.10
N THR A 203 79.08 25.84 -1.42
CA THR A 203 79.85 24.99 -2.33
C THR A 203 81.22 25.61 -2.62
N PRO A 204 82.33 24.88 -2.40
CA PRO A 204 83.66 25.36 -2.76
C PRO A 204 83.78 25.67 -4.25
N GLY A 205 84.41 26.79 -4.61
CA GLY A 205 84.57 27.21 -5.99
C GLY A 205 83.45 28.11 -6.50
N PHE A 206 82.32 28.22 -5.79
CA PHE A 206 81.23 29.12 -6.16
C PHE A 206 81.65 30.60 -6.08
N GLU A 207 82.60 30.95 -5.20
CA GLU A 207 83.19 32.29 -5.13
C GLU A 207 83.81 32.76 -6.46
N LYS A 208 84.27 31.82 -7.30
CA LYS A 208 84.80 32.13 -8.64
C LYS A 208 83.72 32.57 -9.61
N VAL A 209 82.48 32.11 -9.41
CA VAL A 209 81.31 32.49 -10.22
C VAL A 209 80.90 33.93 -9.87
N SER A 210 81.06 34.35 -8.63
CA SER A 210 80.81 35.73 -8.20
C SER A 210 81.70 36.77 -8.88
N ASN A 211 82.86 36.35 -9.40
CA ASN A 211 83.77 37.22 -10.17
C ASN A 211 83.31 37.42 -11.62
N LEU A 212 82.28 36.69 -12.09
CA LEU A 212 81.72 36.89 -13.42
C LEU A 212 80.95 38.22 -13.48
N PRO A 213 81.14 39.05 -14.53
CA PRO A 213 80.45 40.31 -14.69
C PRO A 213 78.93 40.17 -14.53
N ASN A 214 78.34 40.97 -13.64
CA ASN A 214 76.89 41.04 -13.38
C ASN A 214 76.23 39.74 -12.89
N PHE A 215 76.95 38.64 -12.70
CA PHE A 215 76.35 37.37 -12.29
C PHE A 215 75.70 37.46 -10.91
N GLY A 216 76.43 37.99 -9.91
CA GLY A 216 75.90 38.15 -8.55
C GLY A 216 74.68 39.08 -8.49
N PHE A 217 74.69 40.18 -9.26
CA PHE A 217 73.55 41.08 -9.36
C PHE A 217 72.33 40.39 -9.98
N ASN A 218 72.51 39.68 -11.10
CA ASN A 218 71.43 38.95 -11.78
C ASN A 218 70.86 37.81 -10.90
N LEU A 219 71.73 37.09 -10.18
CA LEU A 219 71.32 36.05 -9.25
C LEU A 219 70.51 36.64 -8.09
N LEU A 220 70.98 37.76 -7.50
CA LEU A 220 70.26 38.46 -6.43
C LEU A 220 68.90 38.96 -6.91
N GLN A 221 68.84 39.57 -8.10
CA GLN A 221 67.60 40.07 -8.69
C GLN A 221 66.58 38.94 -8.86
N ARG A 222 66.97 37.82 -9.48
CA ARG A 222 66.07 36.67 -9.68
C ARG A 222 65.66 36.01 -8.36
N THR A 223 66.58 35.93 -7.39
CA THR A 223 66.28 35.40 -6.05
C THR A 223 65.28 36.29 -5.32
N ALA A 224 65.43 37.62 -5.38
CA ALA A 224 64.49 38.57 -4.79
C ALA A 224 63.11 38.49 -5.44
N THR A 225 63.03 38.38 -6.78
CA THR A 225 61.75 38.18 -7.49
C THR A 225 61.07 36.88 -7.07
N LYS A 226 61.81 35.78 -6.94
CA LYS A 226 61.26 34.50 -6.46
C LYS A 226 60.79 34.60 -5.01
N LEU A 227 61.53 35.28 -4.14
CA LEU A 227 61.13 35.49 -2.75
C LEU A 227 59.80 36.27 -2.67
N GLN A 228 59.69 37.36 -3.43
CA GLN A 228 58.45 38.15 -3.49
C GLN A 228 57.26 37.33 -4.02
N ALA A 229 57.48 36.50 -5.05
CA ALA A 229 56.45 35.60 -5.56
C ALA A 229 55.99 34.59 -4.49
N ASN A 230 56.95 34.00 -3.76
CA ASN A 230 56.66 33.08 -2.68
C ASN A 230 55.92 33.76 -1.51
N GLU A 231 56.29 34.99 -1.15
CA GLU A 231 55.58 35.78 -0.12
C GLU A 231 54.13 36.04 -0.51
N ASN A 232 53.87 36.43 -1.76
CA ASN A 232 52.51 36.62 -2.26
C ASN A 232 51.70 35.32 -2.22
N GLN A 233 52.29 34.19 -2.64
CA GLN A 233 51.65 32.88 -2.56
C GLN A 233 51.33 32.48 -1.11
N LEU A 234 52.22 32.78 -0.15
CA LEU A 234 51.98 32.49 1.26
C LEU A 234 50.81 33.31 1.82
N VAL A 235 50.66 34.57 1.40
CA VAL A 235 49.51 35.42 1.77
C VAL A 235 48.22 34.84 1.20
N GLU A 236 48.20 34.45 -0.08
CA GLU A 236 47.02 33.84 -0.70
C GLU A 236 46.60 32.53 -0.02
N ILE A 237 47.57 31.67 0.32
CA ILE A 237 47.34 30.42 1.05
C ILE A 237 46.80 30.72 2.46
N GLN A 238 47.33 31.74 3.12
CA GLN A 238 46.87 32.16 4.44
C GLN A 238 45.42 32.65 4.41
N ASP A 239 45.06 33.49 3.44
CA ASP A 239 43.70 33.99 3.27
C ASP A 239 42.72 32.86 2.92
N GLN A 240 43.15 31.90 2.10
CA GLN A 240 42.34 30.73 1.79
C GLN A 240 42.09 29.88 3.04
N ARG A 241 43.12 29.66 3.87
CA ARG A 241 42.99 28.93 5.13
C ARG A 241 42.01 29.60 6.10
N VAL A 242 41.99 30.93 6.17
CA VAL A 242 41.02 31.67 7.00
C VAL A 242 39.59 31.42 6.51
N ARG A 243 39.34 31.56 5.20
CA ARG A 243 38.01 31.27 4.60
C ARG A 243 37.57 29.83 4.85
N ASP A 244 38.49 28.88 4.71
CA ASP A 244 38.19 27.47 4.95
C ASP A 244 37.88 27.20 6.42
N GLN A 245 38.57 27.87 7.35
CA GLN A 245 38.26 27.77 8.78
C GLN A 245 36.87 28.33 9.10
N GLU A 246 36.50 29.50 8.56
CA GLU A 246 35.15 30.06 8.73
C GLU A 246 34.05 29.14 8.16
N ASN A 247 34.34 28.44 7.06
CA ASN A 247 33.44 27.45 6.49
C ASN A 247 33.29 26.22 7.39
N ILE A 248 34.39 25.73 7.97
CA ILE A 248 34.37 24.60 8.91
C ILE A 248 33.53 24.96 10.15
N ASP A 249 33.74 26.14 10.73
CA ASP A 249 33.03 26.58 11.94
C ASP A 249 31.51 26.68 11.68
N ARG A 250 31.11 27.22 10.53
CA ARG A 250 29.70 27.27 10.10
C ARG A 250 29.10 25.88 9.93
N LEU A 251 29.80 24.97 9.27
CA LEU A 251 29.34 23.59 9.10
C LEU A 251 29.19 22.86 10.42
N GLN A 252 30.09 23.09 11.38
CA GLN A 252 29.97 22.52 12.73
C GLN A 252 28.73 23.03 13.47
N GLN A 253 28.40 24.32 13.33
CA GLN A 253 27.19 24.89 13.90
C GLN A 253 25.92 24.30 13.28
N ASP A 254 25.89 24.12 11.96
CA ASP A 254 24.77 23.49 11.25
C ASP A 254 24.59 22.03 11.66
N LEU A 255 25.69 21.27 11.79
CA LEU A 255 25.67 19.89 12.28
C LEU A 255 25.09 19.80 13.70
N SER A 256 25.55 20.64 14.63
CA SER A 256 25.01 20.67 15.99
C SER A 256 23.51 21.00 16.01
N SER A 257 23.07 21.90 15.13
CA SER A 257 21.66 22.27 15.00
C SER A 257 20.83 21.11 14.43
N LEU A 258 21.37 20.39 13.45
CA LEU A 258 20.70 19.23 12.85
C LEU A 258 20.61 18.06 13.83
N GLU A 259 21.65 17.80 14.62
CA GLU A 259 21.63 16.78 15.68
C GLU A 259 20.54 17.04 16.73
N LYS A 260 20.39 18.31 17.15
CA LYS A 260 19.31 18.71 18.07
C LYS A 260 17.93 18.50 17.46
N ARG A 261 17.75 18.83 16.17
CA ARG A 261 16.49 18.59 15.46
C ARG A 261 16.20 17.10 15.32
N SER A 262 17.22 16.30 14.99
CA SER A 262 17.09 14.85 14.86
C SER A 262 16.69 14.20 16.19
N SER A 263 17.29 14.62 17.31
CA SER A 263 16.94 14.09 18.63
C SER A 263 15.53 14.48 19.05
N ALA A 264 15.10 15.72 18.78
CA ALA A 264 13.73 16.17 19.02
C ALA A 264 12.71 15.36 18.19
N THR A 265 12.94 15.20 16.88
CA THR A 265 12.07 14.41 16.00
C THR A 265 12.03 12.92 16.41
N SER A 266 13.16 12.36 16.85
CA SER A 266 13.19 10.99 17.39
C SER A 266 12.28 10.85 18.62
N ALA A 267 12.35 11.80 19.56
CA ALA A 267 11.51 11.79 20.75
C ALA A 267 10.01 11.93 20.41
N GLU A 268 9.67 12.76 19.42
CA GLU A 268 8.30 12.87 18.91
C GLU A 268 7.81 11.56 18.27
N CYS A 269 8.67 10.86 17.52
CA CYS A 269 8.36 9.57 16.92
C CYS A 269 8.12 8.48 17.99
N ASP A 270 8.94 8.44 19.04
CA ASP A 270 8.77 7.50 20.16
C ASP A 270 7.46 7.76 20.91
N LEU A 271 7.13 9.04 21.15
CA LEU A 271 5.87 9.43 21.78
C LEU A 271 4.65 9.05 20.92
N ALA A 272 4.72 9.30 19.61
CA ALA A 272 3.67 8.93 18.67
C ALA A 272 3.47 7.41 18.61
N THR A 273 4.57 6.65 18.65
CA THR A 273 4.55 5.18 18.65
C THR A 273 3.86 4.66 19.92
N LYS A 274 4.21 5.20 21.10
CA LYS A 274 3.57 4.85 22.36
C LYS A 274 2.07 5.14 22.33
N LYS A 275 1.68 6.33 21.88
CA LYS A 275 0.26 6.72 21.76
C LYS A 275 -0.52 5.81 20.80
N ASN A 276 0.10 5.39 19.70
CA ASN A 276 -0.52 4.46 18.76
C ASN A 276 -0.75 3.09 19.42
N LEU A 277 0.25 2.57 20.16
CA LEU A 277 0.12 1.34 20.91
C LEU A 277 -1.04 1.40 21.92
N ASP A 278 -1.14 2.49 22.68
CA ASP A 278 -2.22 2.70 23.64
C ASP A 278 -3.59 2.69 22.93
N LEU A 279 -3.74 3.40 21.81
CA LEU A 279 -4.98 3.40 21.01
C LEU A 279 -5.33 2.01 20.43
N VAL A 280 -4.33 1.22 20.03
CA VAL A 280 -4.54 -0.15 19.56
C VAL A 280 -5.07 -1.03 20.70
N THR A 281 -4.51 -0.90 21.91
CA THR A 281 -4.99 -1.66 23.08
C THR A 281 -6.42 -1.29 23.47
N GLU A 282 -6.78 0.00 23.40
CA GLU A 282 -8.13 0.48 23.67
C GLU A 282 -9.12 -0.05 22.62
N ARG A 283 -8.74 0.02 21.33
CA ARG A 283 -9.54 -0.54 20.22
C ARG A 283 -9.80 -2.03 20.42
N ASP A 284 -8.79 -2.80 20.80
CA ASP A 284 -8.91 -4.25 20.96
C ASP A 284 -9.80 -4.60 22.18
N SER A 285 -9.70 -3.83 23.26
CA SER A 285 -10.58 -3.95 24.43
C SER A 285 -12.04 -3.63 24.07
N ALA A 286 -12.28 -2.55 23.32
CA ALA A 286 -13.61 -2.19 22.84
C ALA A 286 -14.20 -3.27 21.91
N ARG A 287 -13.38 -3.87 21.05
CA ARG A 287 -13.79 -4.97 20.17
C ARG A 287 -14.22 -6.20 20.97
N GLN A 288 -13.46 -6.57 22.02
CA GLN A 288 -13.83 -7.68 22.90
C GLN A 288 -15.15 -7.41 23.62
N ALA A 289 -15.38 -6.18 24.11
CA ALA A 289 -16.64 -5.81 24.74
C ALA A 289 -17.83 -5.95 23.77
N LEU A 290 -17.68 -5.52 22.52
CA LEU A 290 -18.71 -5.69 21.48
C LEU A 290 -18.99 -7.15 21.16
N ASP A 291 -17.96 -7.99 21.09
CA ASP A 291 -18.11 -9.43 20.84
C ASP A 291 -18.85 -10.13 21.99
N GLU A 292 -18.57 -9.75 23.25
CA GLU A 292 -19.28 -10.28 24.41
C GLU A 292 -20.74 -9.77 24.46
N GLU A 293 -21.00 -8.51 24.15
CA GLU A 293 -22.37 -7.99 24.02
C GLU A 293 -23.14 -8.73 22.92
N ARG A 294 -22.50 -9.01 21.78
CA ARG A 294 -23.10 -9.80 20.69
C ARG A 294 -23.46 -11.21 21.15
N LYS A 295 -22.59 -11.85 21.91
CA LYS A 295 -22.82 -13.19 22.48
C LYS A 295 -23.99 -13.18 23.46
N GLN A 296 -24.08 -12.18 24.33
CA GLN A 296 -25.22 -12.00 25.23
C GLN A 296 -26.54 -11.78 24.47
N LYS A 297 -26.54 -10.94 23.42
CA LYS A 297 -27.72 -10.74 22.56
C LYS A 297 -28.15 -12.03 21.86
N LEU A 298 -27.21 -12.82 21.34
CA LEU A 298 -27.50 -14.13 20.74
C LEU A 298 -28.12 -15.10 21.76
N ALA A 299 -27.58 -15.16 22.97
CA ALA A 299 -28.15 -15.97 24.05
C ALA A 299 -29.58 -15.52 24.43
N ALA A 300 -29.81 -14.20 24.50
CA ALA A 300 -31.14 -13.64 24.77
C ALA A 300 -32.13 -13.93 23.63
N MET A 301 -31.69 -13.88 22.36
CA MET A 301 -32.52 -14.30 21.22
C MET A 301 -32.88 -15.78 21.30
N ALA A 302 -31.90 -16.65 21.54
CA ALA A 302 -32.16 -18.08 21.71
C ALA A 302 -33.13 -18.37 22.87
N GLY A 303 -33.01 -17.63 23.98
CA GLY A 303 -33.97 -17.69 25.10
C GLY A 303 -35.39 -17.29 24.68
N ARG A 304 -35.53 -16.18 23.93
CA ARG A 304 -36.83 -15.74 23.39
C ARG A 304 -37.43 -16.75 22.41
N ASP A 305 -36.62 -17.36 21.56
CA ASP A 305 -37.10 -18.36 20.60
C ASP A 305 -37.59 -19.64 21.30
N ARG A 306 -36.93 -20.08 22.39
CA ARG A 306 -37.44 -21.17 23.24
C ARG A 306 -38.80 -20.84 23.85
N ILE A 307 -38.95 -19.65 24.43
CA ILE A 307 -40.23 -19.20 25.01
C ILE A 307 -41.31 -19.15 23.93
N ARG A 308 -40.99 -18.67 22.72
CA ARG A 308 -41.93 -18.66 21.59
C ARG A 308 -42.38 -20.09 21.24
N GLN A 309 -41.44 -21.02 21.14
CA GLN A 309 -41.74 -22.42 20.84
C GLN A 309 -42.63 -23.07 21.91
N ASP A 310 -42.34 -22.83 23.19
CA ASP A 310 -43.15 -23.31 24.31
C ASP A 310 -44.57 -22.71 24.25
N TYR A 311 -44.69 -21.41 23.97
CA TYR A 311 -45.97 -20.74 23.79
C TYR A 311 -46.77 -21.32 22.61
N GLU A 312 -46.13 -21.59 21.47
CA GLU A 312 -46.78 -22.20 20.30
C GLU A 312 -47.24 -23.63 20.58
N SER A 313 -46.44 -24.40 21.33
CA SER A 313 -46.81 -25.75 21.80
C SER A 313 -48.05 -25.69 22.71
N GLU A 314 -48.05 -24.80 23.71
CA GLU A 314 -49.19 -24.62 24.62
C GLU A 314 -50.44 -24.10 23.90
N ARG A 315 -50.28 -23.19 22.94
CA ARG A 315 -51.37 -22.72 22.07
C ARG A 315 -51.98 -23.88 21.29
N THR A 316 -51.16 -24.78 20.76
CA THR A 316 -51.62 -25.97 20.04
C THR A 316 -52.33 -26.95 20.96
N ARG A 317 -51.81 -27.15 22.19
CA ARG A 317 -52.46 -27.95 23.23
C ARG A 317 -53.82 -27.37 23.62
N ALA A 318 -53.90 -26.06 23.82
CA ALA A 318 -55.15 -25.36 24.13
C ALA A 318 -56.18 -25.50 22.98
N ALA A 319 -55.76 -25.36 21.73
CA ALA A 319 -56.63 -25.57 20.56
C ALA A 319 -57.18 -27.00 20.51
N THR A 320 -56.36 -27.99 20.83
CA THR A 320 -56.77 -29.40 20.91
C THR A 320 -57.80 -29.64 22.02
N LEU A 321 -57.58 -29.06 23.21
CA LEU A 321 -58.52 -29.14 24.32
C LEU A 321 -59.86 -28.45 24.01
N LEU A 322 -59.84 -27.32 23.31
CA LEU A 322 -61.06 -26.64 22.86
C LEU A 322 -61.85 -27.52 21.88
N SER A 323 -61.19 -28.15 20.90
CA SER A 323 -61.82 -29.09 19.98
C SER A 323 -62.40 -30.32 20.69
N ALA A 324 -61.70 -30.86 21.69
CA ALA A 324 -62.19 -31.96 22.53
C ALA A 324 -63.42 -31.54 23.36
N ARG A 325 -63.41 -30.35 23.95
CA ARG A 325 -64.56 -29.78 24.66
C ARG A 325 -65.77 -29.65 23.72
N ASP A 326 -65.59 -29.12 22.52
CA ASP A 326 -66.68 -28.94 21.56
C ASP A 326 -67.27 -30.30 21.12
N SER A 327 -66.41 -31.31 20.95
CA SER A 327 -66.83 -32.69 20.68
C SER A 327 -67.65 -33.28 21.83
N LEU A 328 -67.19 -33.10 23.07
CA LEU A 328 -67.92 -33.54 24.28
C LEU A 328 -69.26 -32.78 24.42
N GLN A 329 -69.29 -31.49 24.13
CA GLN A 329 -70.51 -30.69 24.16
C GLN A 329 -71.53 -31.18 23.13
N ASN A 330 -71.07 -31.55 21.93
CA ASN A 330 -71.92 -32.16 20.91
C ASN A 330 -72.45 -33.52 21.37
N ALA A 331 -71.60 -34.38 21.95
CA ALA A 331 -72.04 -35.66 22.52
C ALA A 331 -73.08 -35.47 23.64
N LEU A 332 -72.88 -34.50 24.53
CA LEU A 332 -73.85 -34.15 25.57
C LEU A 332 -75.18 -33.66 24.99
N ASN A 333 -75.14 -32.86 23.91
CA ASN A 333 -76.34 -32.41 23.23
C ASN A 333 -77.10 -33.57 22.58
N ILE A 334 -76.39 -34.54 21.99
CA ILE A 334 -76.96 -35.78 21.46
C ILE A 334 -77.64 -36.57 22.60
N GLU A 335 -76.98 -36.75 23.74
CA GLU A 335 -77.57 -37.45 24.89
C GLU A 335 -78.80 -36.73 25.46
N LYS A 336 -78.79 -35.39 25.50
CA LYS A 336 -79.99 -34.62 25.87
C LYS A 336 -81.16 -34.88 24.90
N GLN A 337 -80.88 -35.01 23.60
CA GLN A 337 -81.91 -35.36 22.61
C GLN A 337 -82.41 -36.80 22.81
N ASN A 338 -81.50 -37.75 23.06
CA ASN A 338 -81.86 -39.15 23.37
C ASN A 338 -82.74 -39.21 24.62
N TYR A 339 -82.38 -38.50 25.68
CA TYR A 339 -83.16 -38.44 26.91
C TYR A 339 -84.53 -37.79 26.67
N ALA A 340 -84.61 -36.72 25.89
CA ALA A 340 -85.90 -36.11 25.52
C ALA A 340 -86.79 -37.08 24.73
N LYS A 341 -86.21 -37.88 23.84
CA LYS A 341 -86.93 -38.94 23.10
C LYS A 341 -87.46 -40.01 24.06
N LEU A 342 -86.61 -40.57 24.91
CA LEU A 342 -87.00 -41.57 25.93
C LEU A 342 -88.08 -41.03 26.88
N TRP A 343 -87.99 -39.76 27.27
CA TRP A 343 -89.01 -39.12 28.10
C TRP A 343 -90.37 -39.04 27.40
N SER A 344 -90.39 -38.72 26.10
CA SER A 344 -91.62 -38.74 25.31
C SER A 344 -92.19 -40.15 25.17
N GLU A 345 -91.35 -41.16 24.94
CA GLU A 345 -91.75 -42.57 24.88
C GLU A 345 -92.33 -43.03 26.23
N ARG A 346 -91.67 -42.69 27.35
CA ARG A 346 -92.20 -42.97 28.69
C ARG A 346 -93.56 -42.33 28.93
N ALA A 347 -93.76 -41.09 28.49
CA ALA A 347 -95.06 -40.41 28.60
C ALA A 347 -96.14 -41.15 27.80
N THR A 348 -95.83 -41.62 26.58
CA THR A 348 -96.76 -42.43 25.79
C THR A 348 -97.09 -43.77 26.45
N LEU A 349 -96.09 -44.46 27.01
CA LEU A 349 -96.30 -45.71 27.74
C LEU A 349 -97.16 -45.49 29.00
N GLN A 350 -96.94 -44.40 29.75
CA GLN A 350 -97.80 -44.06 30.89
C GLN A 350 -99.26 -43.82 30.46
N GLN A 351 -99.48 -43.15 29.32
CA GLN A 351 -100.83 -42.96 28.78
C GLN A 351 -101.48 -44.28 28.36
N GLN A 352 -100.71 -45.20 27.76
CA GLN A 352 -101.17 -46.55 27.45
C GLN A 352 -101.54 -47.32 28.73
N MET A 353 -100.69 -47.28 29.77
CA MET A 353 -100.98 -47.91 31.07
C MET A 353 -102.25 -47.35 31.71
N ALA A 354 -102.45 -46.02 31.70
CA ALA A 354 -103.66 -45.40 32.23
C ALA A 354 -104.92 -45.85 31.46
N THR A 355 -104.80 -46.00 30.14
CA THR A 355 -105.88 -46.51 29.28
C THR A 355 -106.22 -47.95 29.62
N LEU A 356 -105.20 -48.82 29.70
CA LEU A 356 -105.37 -50.23 30.09
C LEU A 356 -105.95 -50.37 31.51
N THR A 357 -105.51 -49.53 32.45
CA THR A 357 -106.05 -49.51 33.82
C THR A 357 -107.54 -49.16 33.82
N THR A 358 -107.93 -48.17 33.00
CA THR A 358 -109.34 -47.77 32.84
C THR A 358 -110.17 -48.90 32.23
N GLN A 359 -109.66 -49.54 31.17
CA GLN A 359 -110.30 -50.71 30.57
C GLN A 359 -110.47 -51.85 31.57
N HIS A 360 -109.42 -52.16 32.35
CA HIS A 360 -109.47 -53.18 33.39
C HIS A 360 -110.56 -52.85 34.44
N ASN A 361 -110.60 -51.61 34.94
CA ASN A 361 -111.63 -51.18 35.89
C ASN A 361 -113.04 -51.33 35.32
N ASN A 362 -113.26 -50.98 34.05
CA ASN A 362 -114.56 -51.17 33.39
C ASN A 362 -114.96 -52.64 33.31
N ILE A 363 -114.02 -53.54 32.96
CA ILE A 363 -114.26 -54.99 32.95
C ILE A 363 -114.56 -55.52 34.35
N VAL A 364 -113.85 -55.05 35.37
CA VAL A 364 -114.08 -55.43 36.77
C VAL A 364 -115.48 -55.00 37.22
N VAL A 365 -115.92 -53.79 36.86
CA VAL A 365 -117.30 -53.33 37.13
C VAL A 365 -118.32 -54.23 36.44
N GLN A 366 -118.15 -54.52 35.14
CA GLN A 366 -119.05 -55.43 34.42
C GLN A 366 -119.10 -56.83 35.06
N LYS A 367 -117.94 -57.38 35.43
CA LYS A 367 -117.83 -58.67 36.14
C LYS A 367 -118.60 -58.64 37.46
N ASN A 368 -118.49 -57.56 38.23
CA ASN A 368 -119.18 -57.41 39.51
C ASN A 368 -120.70 -57.28 39.33
N THR A 369 -121.17 -56.59 38.28
CA THR A 369 -122.59 -56.51 37.92
C THR A 369 -123.16 -57.89 37.59
N VAL A 370 -122.49 -58.63 36.69
CA VAL A 370 -122.90 -59.99 36.30
C VAL A 370 -122.88 -60.94 37.52
N SER A 371 -121.87 -60.83 38.39
CA SER A 371 -121.80 -61.59 39.64
C SER A 371 -122.95 -61.27 40.58
N GLY A 372 -123.32 -59.98 40.71
CA GLY A 372 -124.47 -59.54 41.49
C GLY A 372 -125.80 -60.10 40.96
N GLU A 373 -126.00 -60.07 39.64
CA GLU A 373 -127.16 -60.67 38.98
C GLU A 373 -127.22 -62.19 39.20
N MET A 374 -126.08 -62.89 39.07
CA MET A 374 -125.97 -64.33 39.35
C MET A 374 -126.34 -64.67 40.79
N THR A 375 -125.85 -63.89 41.75
CA THR A 375 -126.08 -64.12 43.19
C THR A 375 -127.56 -63.89 43.53
N ALA A 376 -128.21 -62.89 42.93
CA ALA A 376 -129.63 -62.64 43.08
C ALA A 376 -130.50 -63.78 42.48
N LEU A 377 -130.10 -64.32 41.33
CA LEU A 377 -130.76 -65.45 40.69
C LEU A 377 -130.66 -66.72 41.54
N GLN A 378 -129.46 -66.99 42.06
CA GLN A 378 -129.19 -68.14 42.92
C GLN A 378 -129.98 -68.10 44.22
N LYS A 379 -130.18 -66.90 44.79
CA LYS A 379 -131.04 -66.69 45.97
C LYS A 379 -132.52 -66.98 45.67
N LYS A 380 -133.06 -66.50 44.54
CA LYS A 380 -134.45 -66.80 44.12
C LYS A 380 -134.70 -68.29 43.95
N ILE A 381 -133.75 -69.02 43.36
CA ILE A 381 -133.83 -70.47 43.18
C ILE A 381 -133.82 -71.18 44.54
N LYS A 382 -132.94 -70.76 45.45
CA LYS A 382 -132.85 -71.35 46.80
C LYS A 382 -134.11 -71.12 47.64
N ASP A 383 -134.70 -69.92 47.55
CA ASP A 383 -135.93 -69.60 48.26
C ASP A 383 -137.13 -70.41 47.72
N LEU A 384 -137.20 -70.66 46.40
CA LEU A 384 -138.20 -71.53 45.78
C LEU A 384 -138.08 -72.99 46.25
N VAL A 385 -136.86 -73.53 46.34
CA VAL A 385 -136.62 -74.91 46.79
C VAL A 385 -137.00 -75.10 48.27
N ASN A 386 -136.76 -74.10 49.13
CA ASN A 386 -137.08 -74.19 50.56
C ASN A 386 -138.58 -74.17 50.88
N ILE A 387 -139.41 -73.59 50.00
CA ILE A 387 -140.88 -73.60 50.19
C ILE A 387 -141.44 -75.01 50.01
N VAL A 388 -140.75 -75.85 49.24
CA VAL A 388 -141.28 -77.10 48.69
C VAL A 388 -140.68 -78.35 49.34
N ALA A 389 -139.49 -78.25 49.94
CA ALA A 389 -138.80 -79.40 50.51
C ALA A 389 -139.62 -80.10 51.63
N ASN A 390 -140.04 -81.33 51.31
CA ASN A 390 -140.53 -82.42 52.15
C ASN A 390 -141.19 -82.01 53.47
N ARG A 391 -142.51 -81.88 53.42
CA ARG A 391 -143.34 -81.84 54.62
C ARG A 391 -144.31 -83.01 54.56
N GLU A 392 -144.32 -83.82 55.61
CA GLU A 392 -145.17 -85.02 55.75
C GLU A 392 -146.53 -84.71 56.42
N TYR A 393 -146.78 -83.45 56.77
CA TYR A 393 -147.96 -83.03 57.54
C TYR A 393 -148.39 -81.58 57.23
N CYS A 394 -149.71 -81.37 57.11
CA CYS A 394 -150.31 -80.05 57.00
C CYS A 394 -150.09 -79.25 58.31
N ARG A 395 -149.47 -78.06 58.18
CA ARG A 395 -149.08 -77.19 59.30
C ARG A 395 -150.26 -76.68 60.15
N ASN A 396 -151.50 -76.91 59.73
CA ASN A 396 -152.70 -76.43 60.41
C ASN A 396 -153.64 -77.55 60.91
N CYS A 397 -153.75 -78.69 60.23
CA CYS A 397 -154.69 -79.76 60.61
C CYS A 397 -154.07 -81.15 60.89
N ARG A 398 -152.74 -81.29 60.84
CA ARG A 398 -151.97 -82.51 61.22
C ARG A 398 -152.44 -83.84 60.60
N THR A 399 -153.02 -83.81 59.41
CA THR A 399 -153.30 -85.01 58.59
C THR A 399 -152.22 -85.19 57.52
N GLU A 400 -151.94 -86.45 57.15
CA GLU A 400 -150.89 -86.87 56.22
C GLU A 400 -151.08 -86.22 54.84
N PHE A 401 -150.13 -85.37 54.45
CA PHE A 401 -150.05 -84.79 53.11
C PHE A 401 -148.58 -84.79 52.70
N GLY A 402 -148.26 -85.37 51.54
CA GLY A 402 -146.92 -85.38 50.99
C GLY A 402 -146.86 -84.64 49.66
N CYS A 403 -145.93 -83.69 49.53
CA CYS A 403 -145.47 -83.18 48.25
C CYS A 403 -143.98 -83.53 48.09
N TRP A 404 -143.60 -84.01 46.91
CA TRP A 404 -142.21 -84.34 46.58
C TRP A 404 -141.86 -83.81 45.19
N ILE A 405 -140.55 -83.59 44.98
CA ILE A 405 -139.99 -83.12 43.72
C ILE A 405 -139.41 -84.34 43.00
N GLU A 406 -139.80 -84.52 41.74
CA GLU A 406 -139.27 -85.53 40.84
C GLU A 406 -138.25 -84.87 39.91
N ASP A 407 -137.02 -85.40 39.89
CA ASP A 407 -135.92 -84.87 39.08
C ASP A 407 -135.97 -85.48 37.67
N ALA A 408 -136.28 -84.64 36.68
CA ALA A 408 -136.14 -84.98 35.27
C ALA A 408 -135.04 -84.08 34.68
N ASN A 409 -134.12 -84.65 33.90
CA ASN A 409 -132.85 -84.04 33.40
C ASN A 409 -132.88 -82.58 32.89
N THR A 410 -134.05 -81.98 32.62
CA THR A 410 -134.18 -80.59 32.13
C THR A 410 -135.25 -79.76 32.87
N SER A 411 -135.94 -80.32 33.87
CA SER A 411 -137.03 -79.63 34.59
C SER A 411 -137.41 -80.35 35.89
N PHE A 412 -137.76 -79.61 36.95
CA PHE A 412 -138.31 -80.17 38.19
C PHE A 412 -139.84 -80.26 38.13
N ILE A 413 -140.43 -81.43 38.44
CA ILE A 413 -141.88 -81.64 38.45
C ILE A 413 -142.40 -81.72 39.90
N LEU A 414 -143.47 -80.98 40.20
CA LEU A 414 -144.09 -80.88 41.53
C LEU A 414 -145.40 -81.68 41.62
N ARG A 415 -145.54 -82.60 42.59
CA ARG A 415 -146.76 -83.42 42.79
C ARG A 415 -147.34 -83.28 44.21
N TYR A 416 -148.68 -83.36 44.36
CA TYR A 416 -149.39 -83.23 45.65
C TYR A 416 -150.76 -83.94 45.71
N THR A 417 -151.28 -84.30 46.91
CA THR A 417 -152.54 -85.06 47.15
C THR A 417 -153.49 -84.39 48.16
N LEU A 418 -154.65 -83.89 47.74
CA LEU A 418 -155.57 -83.04 48.53
C LEU A 418 -156.56 -83.78 49.47
N ARG A 419 -156.72 -83.29 50.72
CA ARG A 419 -158.02 -83.11 51.41
C ARG A 419 -158.01 -81.86 52.34
N ASN A 420 -159.16 -81.18 52.38
CA ASN A 420 -159.41 -79.75 52.72
C ASN A 420 -159.00 -79.25 54.14
N CYS A 421 -158.47 -78.02 54.20
CA CYS A 421 -158.28 -77.22 55.43
C CYS A 421 -158.47 -75.71 55.16
N THR A 422 -159.19 -74.99 56.02
CA THR A 422 -159.70 -73.61 55.86
C THR A 422 -159.13 -72.64 56.91
N TYR A 423 -158.40 -71.58 56.50
CA TYR A 423 -158.40 -70.17 57.00
C TYR A 423 -157.12 -69.37 56.60
N PRO A 424 -157.15 -68.02 56.51
CA PRO A 424 -156.23 -67.21 55.69
C PRO A 424 -155.24 -66.33 56.49
N ILE A 425 -154.11 -65.94 55.88
CA ILE A 425 -153.16 -64.93 56.40
C ILE A 425 -152.60 -64.03 55.29
N THR A 426 -152.51 -62.73 55.59
CA THR A 426 -151.87 -61.61 54.88
C THR A 426 -150.47 -61.30 55.47
N ASN A 427 -149.56 -60.65 54.71
CA ASN A 427 -148.59 -59.71 55.31
C ASN A 427 -147.79 -58.86 54.30
N SER A 428 -147.45 -57.66 54.79
CA SER A 428 -146.66 -56.55 54.23
C SER A 428 -145.22 -56.54 54.76
N LEU A 429 -144.32 -55.69 54.20
CA LEU A 429 -143.20 -55.03 54.92
C LEU A 429 -142.46 -53.97 54.06
N SER A 430 -141.99 -52.93 54.76
CA SER A 430 -141.46 -51.60 54.38
C SER A 430 -139.92 -51.53 54.26
N PRO A 431 -139.35 -50.38 53.78
CA PRO A 431 -138.00 -49.98 54.22
C PRO A 431 -137.77 -48.45 54.44
N SER A 432 -136.67 -48.12 55.13
CA SER A 432 -135.99 -46.80 55.22
C SER A 432 -134.55 -47.01 55.78
N PRO A 433 -133.60 -46.02 55.82
CA PRO A 433 -133.45 -44.73 55.13
C PRO A 433 -132.03 -44.45 54.55
N SER A 434 -131.90 -43.28 53.90
CA SER A 434 -130.72 -42.54 53.38
C SER A 434 -129.84 -41.88 54.47
N PRO A 435 -128.62 -41.37 54.17
CA PRO A 435 -128.47 -39.96 53.74
C PRO A 435 -127.37 -39.65 52.69
N SER A 436 -127.49 -38.47 52.07
CA SER A 436 -126.60 -37.77 51.13
C SER A 436 -126.15 -36.42 51.78
N PRO A 437 -125.34 -35.55 51.15
CA PRO A 437 -124.00 -35.67 50.57
C PRO A 437 -123.06 -34.52 51.04
N PRO A 438 -121.83 -34.38 50.50
CA PRO A 438 -121.21 -33.08 50.29
C PRO A 438 -121.04 -32.75 48.79
N HIS A 439 -121.17 -31.46 48.47
CA HIS A 439 -121.11 -30.91 47.13
C HIS A 439 -119.69 -30.89 46.55
N ARG A 440 -119.59 -31.42 45.32
CA ARG A 440 -118.58 -31.13 44.30
C ARG A 440 -118.54 -29.65 43.95
N THR A 441 -117.38 -29.18 43.51
CA THR A 441 -117.24 -28.74 42.12
C THR A 441 -115.89 -29.16 41.56
N ARG A 442 -115.92 -29.42 40.27
CA ARG A 442 -115.06 -30.28 39.47
C ARG A 442 -114.27 -29.40 38.49
N PRO A 443 -113.06 -29.81 38.08
CA PRO A 443 -112.20 -29.03 37.21
C PRO A 443 -112.57 -29.23 35.74
N ALA A 444 -112.22 -28.26 34.89
CA ALA A 444 -111.81 -28.51 33.51
C ALA A 444 -111.19 -27.27 32.84
N SER A 445 -110.06 -27.55 32.19
CA SER A 445 -109.75 -27.15 30.81
C SER A 445 -108.70 -26.05 30.60
N ARG A 446 -107.71 -26.46 29.77
CA ARG A 446 -106.98 -25.70 28.75
C ARG A 446 -106.04 -24.62 29.28
N GLN A 447 -104.88 -24.33 28.71
CA GLN A 447 -104.16 -24.77 27.52
C GLN A 447 -102.72 -24.24 27.72
N THR A 448 -101.74 -24.85 27.05
CA THR A 448 -100.42 -24.28 26.69
C THR A 448 -99.46 -23.83 27.79
N PRO A 449 -98.24 -24.38 27.80
CA PRO A 449 -97.04 -23.60 28.04
C PRO A 449 -96.32 -23.37 26.71
N SER A 450 -96.05 -22.09 26.46
CA SER A 450 -94.79 -21.58 25.93
C SER A 450 -94.14 -22.39 24.80
N ARG A 451 -94.33 -21.93 23.57
CA ARG A 451 -93.26 -22.00 22.58
C ARG A 451 -93.42 -20.94 21.49
N LEU A 452 -92.25 -20.42 21.10
CA LEU A 452 -91.93 -19.88 19.77
C LEU A 452 -92.54 -18.47 19.51
N ILE A 453 -91.86 -17.47 18.92
CA ILE A 453 -91.03 -17.42 17.70
C ILE A 453 -90.22 -16.09 17.80
N ARG A 454 -88.89 -16.03 17.59
CA ARG A 454 -88.09 -16.14 16.35
C ARG A 454 -88.22 -14.90 15.42
N LEU A 455 -87.06 -14.47 14.90
CA LEU A 455 -86.82 -13.92 13.54
C LEU A 455 -87.45 -12.55 13.22
N MET A 456 -86.78 -11.65 12.51
CA MET A 456 -85.98 -11.85 11.29
C MET A 456 -84.72 -10.95 11.34
N ALA A 457 -83.52 -11.32 10.88
CA ALA A 457 -83.10 -11.81 9.56
C ALA A 457 -83.52 -10.84 8.44
N GLU A 458 -82.61 -9.94 8.05
CA GLU A 458 -82.04 -9.75 6.71
C GLU A 458 -81.95 -8.22 6.55
N LYS A 459 -80.98 -7.59 5.91
CA LYS A 459 -80.36 -7.93 4.64
C LYS A 459 -79.16 -7.01 4.46
N SER A 460 -78.10 -7.54 3.87
CA SER A 460 -77.10 -6.79 3.11
C SER A 460 -77.78 -5.86 2.08
N PRO A 461 -77.11 -4.77 1.66
CA PRO A 461 -76.42 -4.86 0.38
C PRO A 461 -75.08 -4.07 0.33
N THR A 462 -74.07 -4.68 -0.29
CA THR A 462 -73.10 -4.00 -1.17
C THR A 462 -73.89 -3.33 -2.33
N PRO A 463 -73.44 -2.22 -2.96
CA PRO A 463 -72.14 -2.19 -3.64
C PRO A 463 -71.41 -0.82 -3.73
N ASP A 464 -70.10 -0.96 -3.89
CA ASP A 464 -69.18 -0.33 -4.85
C ASP A 464 -69.11 1.18 -5.12
N ALA A 465 -67.82 1.53 -5.29
CA ALA A 465 -67.24 2.54 -6.18
C ALA A 465 -67.13 3.98 -5.66
N ASN A 466 -65.93 4.28 -5.13
CA ASN A 466 -64.92 5.22 -5.67
C ASN A 466 -65.42 6.35 -6.61
N PRO A 467 -64.79 7.56 -6.61
CA PRO A 467 -63.33 7.62 -6.76
C PRO A 467 -62.57 8.80 -6.08
N SER A 468 -61.30 8.50 -5.80
CA SER A 468 -60.08 9.30 -6.07
C SER A 468 -60.02 10.81 -5.76
N PHE A 469 -59.06 11.19 -4.90
CA PHE A 469 -57.78 11.86 -5.26
C PHE A 469 -57.30 12.69 -4.06
N THR A 470 -56.15 12.32 -3.50
CA THR A 470 -55.07 13.26 -3.17
C THR A 470 -53.77 12.46 -2.99
N HIS A 471 -52.68 13.12 -3.38
CA HIS A 471 -51.43 12.56 -3.90
C HIS A 471 -50.51 11.81 -2.92
N PRO A 472 -49.57 10.98 -3.46
CA PRO A 472 -48.63 10.17 -2.70
C PRO A 472 -47.31 10.90 -2.37
N PRO A 473 -46.57 10.47 -1.33
CA PRO A 473 -45.13 10.67 -1.25
C PRO A 473 -44.35 9.36 -1.53
N ALA A 474 -43.38 9.53 -2.43
CA ALA A 474 -42.06 8.90 -2.54
C ALA A 474 -41.88 7.36 -2.39
N PRO A 475 -41.32 6.69 -3.41
CA PRO A 475 -40.89 5.29 -3.30
C PRO A 475 -39.66 5.16 -2.41
N ILE A 476 -39.78 4.32 -1.38
CA ILE A 476 -38.65 3.85 -0.58
C ILE A 476 -37.85 2.88 -1.45
N MET A 477 -36.70 3.39 -1.89
CA MET A 477 -35.65 2.65 -2.55
C MET A 477 -35.19 1.48 -1.67
N ALA A 478 -35.00 0.34 -2.31
CA ALA A 478 -34.23 -0.77 -1.77
C ALA A 478 -32.89 -0.24 -1.19
N PRO A 479 -32.48 -0.66 0.01
CA PRO A 479 -31.16 -0.34 0.50
C PRO A 479 -30.13 -1.00 -0.43
N PRO A 480 -29.09 -0.25 -0.84
CA PRO A 480 -28.08 -0.74 -1.76
C PRO A 480 -27.32 -1.91 -1.15
N GLU A 481 -26.98 -2.90 -1.97
CA GLU A 481 -25.94 -3.87 -1.65
C GLU A 481 -24.73 -3.11 -1.11
N LYS A 482 -24.45 -3.29 0.19
CA LYS A 482 -23.21 -2.83 0.78
C LYS A 482 -22.11 -3.70 0.20
N SER A 483 -21.65 -3.36 -1.01
CA SER A 483 -20.36 -3.79 -1.53
C SER A 483 -19.33 -3.36 -0.49
N SER A 484 -18.87 -4.34 0.28
CA SER A 484 -18.08 -4.17 1.48
C SER A 484 -16.94 -3.19 1.24
N SER A 485 -16.90 -2.10 2.01
CA SER A 485 -15.77 -1.17 2.08
C SER A 485 -14.45 -1.91 2.32
N PHE A 486 -14.51 -3.10 2.94
CA PHE A 486 -13.38 -3.99 3.14
C PHE A 486 -12.84 -4.60 1.83
N LEU A 487 -13.72 -4.94 0.86
CA LEU A 487 -13.30 -5.45 -0.45
C LEU A 487 -12.62 -4.36 -1.29
N LYS A 488 -13.02 -3.09 -1.13
CA LYS A 488 -12.35 -1.94 -1.77
C LYS A 488 -10.95 -1.70 -1.19
N VAL A 489 -10.77 -1.93 0.11
CA VAL A 489 -9.47 -1.82 0.78
C VAL A 489 -8.54 -2.96 0.35
N ILE A 490 -9.04 -4.20 0.27
CA ILE A 490 -8.25 -5.33 -0.23
C ILE A 490 -7.86 -5.12 -1.70
N ALA A 491 -8.78 -4.65 -2.54
CA ALA A 491 -8.48 -4.30 -3.93
C ALA A 491 -7.44 -3.17 -4.05
N PHE A 492 -7.46 -2.20 -3.13
CA PHE A 492 -6.47 -1.13 -3.06
C PHE A 492 -5.06 -1.65 -2.68
N PHE A 493 -4.97 -2.54 -1.68
CA PHE A 493 -3.69 -3.16 -1.32
C PHE A 493 -3.18 -4.12 -2.40
N ASP A 494 -4.04 -4.87 -3.06
CA ASP A 494 -3.67 -5.72 -4.21
C ASP A 494 -3.16 -4.88 -5.39
N LEU A 495 -3.77 -3.72 -5.65
CA LEU A 495 -3.28 -2.75 -6.64
C LEU A 495 -1.92 -2.16 -6.25
N LEU A 496 -1.70 -1.82 -4.97
CA LEU A 496 -0.41 -1.32 -4.46
C LEU A 496 0.70 -2.37 -4.59
N VAL A 497 0.41 -3.64 -4.26
CA VAL A 497 1.37 -4.75 -4.41
C VAL A 497 1.70 -4.98 -5.89
N LYS A 498 0.71 -4.93 -6.78
CA LYS A 498 0.91 -5.05 -8.23
C LYS A 498 1.71 -3.88 -8.84
N LEU A 499 1.48 -2.66 -8.35
CA LEU A 499 2.24 -1.46 -8.76
C LEU A 499 3.67 -1.47 -8.20
N ALA A 500 3.89 -2.03 -7.02
CA ALA A 500 5.22 -2.22 -6.45
C ALA A 500 6.02 -3.28 -7.22
N ALA A 501 5.39 -4.41 -7.55
CA ALA A 501 6.01 -5.51 -8.30
C ALA A 501 6.40 -5.13 -9.74
N THR A 502 5.68 -4.17 -10.35
CA THR A 502 5.98 -3.65 -11.69
C THR A 502 6.90 -2.42 -11.68
N GLY A 503 7.35 -1.96 -10.50
CA GLY A 503 8.22 -0.78 -10.36
C GLY A 503 7.52 0.57 -10.65
N ALA A 504 6.24 0.55 -11.06
CA ALA A 504 5.46 1.75 -11.37
C ALA A 504 5.24 2.65 -10.14
N LEU A 505 5.21 2.08 -8.94
CA LEU A 505 5.05 2.82 -7.68
C LEU A 505 6.26 3.73 -7.40
N PHE A 506 7.47 3.28 -7.75
CA PHE A 506 8.68 4.10 -7.67
C PHE A 506 8.66 5.21 -8.72
N GLY A 507 8.16 4.92 -9.93
CA GLY A 507 7.96 5.94 -10.98
C GLY A 507 6.97 7.03 -10.58
N ILE A 508 5.83 6.65 -9.97
CA ILE A 508 4.84 7.60 -9.45
C ILE A 508 5.42 8.42 -8.29
N LEU A 509 6.20 7.80 -7.39
CA LEU A 509 6.84 8.51 -6.29
C LEU A 509 7.90 9.51 -6.78
N VAL A 510 8.70 9.17 -7.79
CA VAL A 510 9.66 10.09 -8.42
C VAL A 510 8.96 11.25 -9.12
N ILE A 511 7.82 11.00 -9.76
CA ILE A 511 7.00 12.06 -10.38
C ILE A 511 6.41 12.98 -9.30
N LEU A 512 5.88 12.43 -8.20
CA LEU A 512 5.34 13.21 -7.08
C LEU A 512 6.44 14.00 -6.34
N LEU A 513 7.63 13.43 -6.19
CA LEU A 513 8.79 14.13 -5.63
C LEU A 513 9.28 15.25 -6.56
N ARG A 514 9.26 15.06 -7.88
CA ARG A 514 9.54 16.15 -8.84
C ARG A 514 8.47 17.24 -8.84
N ILE A 515 7.20 16.88 -8.65
CA ILE A 515 6.12 17.85 -8.53
C ILE A 515 6.25 18.62 -7.21
N SER A 516 6.58 17.93 -6.12
CA SER A 516 6.86 18.52 -4.81
C SER A 516 8.08 19.44 -4.83
N SER A 517 9.17 19.06 -5.49
CA SER A 517 10.35 19.92 -5.63
C SER A 517 10.05 21.16 -6.47
N ARG A 518 9.27 21.00 -7.56
CA ARG A 518 8.78 22.13 -8.38
C ARG A 518 7.85 23.05 -7.57
N LEU A 519 7.00 22.51 -6.70
CA LEU A 519 6.16 23.30 -5.78
C LEU A 519 7.01 24.00 -4.72
N GLY A 520 8.07 23.35 -4.21
CA GLY A 520 9.04 23.92 -3.28
C GLY A 520 9.75 25.16 -3.85
N ASP A 521 10.19 25.09 -5.11
CA ASP A 521 10.79 26.22 -5.85
C ASP A 521 9.81 27.37 -6.10
N ILE A 522 8.50 27.07 -6.17
CA ILE A 522 7.42 28.04 -6.35
C ILE A 522 7.07 28.70 -4.99
N THR A 523 7.15 27.97 -3.88
CA THR A 523 6.83 28.50 -2.54
C THR A 523 7.98 29.20 -1.82
N SER A 524 9.22 29.02 -2.29
CA SER A 524 10.43 29.60 -1.67
C SER A 524 10.73 31.05 -2.10
N GLY A 525 9.91 31.64 -2.97
CA GLY A 525 9.99 33.07 -3.29
C GLY A 525 11.08 33.48 -4.29
N ASP A 526 11.92 32.55 -4.74
CA ASP A 526 13.04 32.86 -5.66
C ASP A 526 12.65 32.96 -7.15
N THR A 527 11.38 32.70 -7.49
CA THR A 527 10.87 32.91 -8.85
C THR A 527 9.58 33.73 -8.87
N PRO A 528 9.54 34.90 -9.55
CA PRO A 528 8.32 35.69 -9.66
C PRO A 528 7.27 34.94 -10.50
N MET A 529 6.10 34.73 -9.91
CA MET A 529 4.96 34.10 -10.60
C MET A 529 4.28 35.12 -11.52
N VAL A 530 4.28 34.86 -12.82
CA VAL A 530 3.52 35.68 -13.78
C VAL A 530 2.10 35.14 -13.88
N VAL A 531 1.18 35.72 -13.11
CA VAL A 531 -0.25 35.40 -13.20
C VAL A 531 -0.90 36.31 -14.23
N ARG A 532 -1.34 35.75 -15.37
CA ARG A 532 -2.17 36.47 -16.34
C ARG A 532 -3.64 36.34 -15.94
N ILE A 533 -4.23 37.45 -15.51
CA ILE A 533 -5.66 37.55 -15.25
C ILE A 533 -6.31 38.18 -16.48
N SER A 534 -7.11 37.41 -17.23
CA SER A 534 -7.93 37.94 -18.32
C SER A 534 -9.36 38.11 -17.82
N GLN A 535 -9.82 39.36 -17.75
CA GLN A 535 -11.20 39.65 -17.39
C GLN A 535 -12.06 39.67 -18.65
N GLN A 536 -13.04 38.77 -18.71
CA GLN A 536 -14.09 38.81 -19.72
C GLN A 536 -15.13 39.85 -19.26
N TYR A 537 -15.62 40.66 -20.20
CA TYR A 537 -16.51 41.82 -19.99
C TYR A 537 -17.65 41.55 -18.99
N ASP A 538 -17.38 41.80 -17.72
CA ASP A 538 -18.40 42.03 -16.69
C ASP A 538 -17.77 42.86 -15.56
N SER A 539 -18.50 43.91 -15.18
CA SER A 539 -18.04 45.13 -14.51
C SER A 539 -17.62 44.97 -13.04
N THR A 540 -17.02 43.85 -12.64
CA THR A 540 -16.57 43.61 -11.27
C THR A 540 -15.08 44.01 -11.10
N PRO A 541 -14.73 44.97 -10.23
CA PRO A 541 -13.32 45.33 -10.02
C PRO A 541 -12.56 44.17 -9.36
N ILE A 542 -11.37 43.86 -9.88
CA ILE A 542 -10.46 42.86 -9.30
C ILE A 542 -9.99 43.38 -7.92
N ARG A 543 -10.34 42.67 -6.84
CA ARG A 543 -9.84 42.95 -5.49
C ARG A 543 -8.68 42.01 -5.16
N VAL A 544 -7.54 42.58 -4.80
CA VAL A 544 -6.38 41.85 -4.25
C VAL A 544 -6.28 42.22 -2.77
N ALA A 545 -6.45 41.25 -1.89
CA ALA A 545 -6.29 41.42 -0.45
C ALA A 545 -5.17 40.49 0.03
N ALA A 546 -4.25 41.01 0.84
CA ALA A 546 -3.27 40.17 1.53
C ALA A 546 -3.97 39.45 2.68
N SER A 547 -3.93 38.11 2.70
CA SER A 547 -4.41 37.36 3.86
C SER A 547 -3.40 37.53 5.00
N GLN A 548 -3.82 38.17 6.09
CA GLN A 548 -3.04 38.23 7.31
C GLN A 548 -2.80 36.82 7.86
N GLU A 549 -1.54 36.40 7.88
CA GLU A 549 -0.88 35.73 9.01
C GLU A 549 0.57 35.38 8.62
N SER A 550 1.46 36.38 8.62
CA SER A 550 2.85 36.20 9.06
C SER A 550 3.60 37.52 8.96
N THR A 551 4.31 37.84 10.02
CA THR A 551 5.24 38.96 10.20
C THR A 551 6.25 39.13 9.05
N ALA A 552 6.35 40.38 8.57
CA ALA A 552 7.47 40.94 7.81
C ALA A 552 7.73 40.46 6.36
N GLY A 553 6.69 40.30 5.54
CA GLY A 553 6.84 40.21 4.08
C GLY A 553 6.36 41.48 3.38
N TYR A 554 7.22 42.16 2.61
CA TYR A 554 6.79 43.23 1.70
C TYR A 554 6.01 42.62 0.53
N PHE A 555 4.73 42.97 0.37
CA PHE A 555 3.93 42.57 -0.78
C PHE A 555 4.01 43.64 -1.87
N GLN A 556 4.80 43.38 -2.92
CA GLN A 556 4.98 44.30 -4.04
C GLN A 556 4.18 43.82 -5.26
N VAL A 557 3.22 44.62 -5.71
CA VAL A 557 2.47 44.36 -6.95
C VAL A 557 3.01 45.27 -8.05
N ALA A 558 3.74 44.69 -9.01
CA ALA A 558 4.19 45.41 -10.21
C ALA A 558 3.19 45.18 -11.35
N LEU A 559 2.34 46.17 -11.62
CA LEU A 559 1.42 46.15 -12.76
C LEU A 559 2.13 46.79 -13.96
N THR A 560 2.31 46.05 -15.04
CA THR A 560 2.80 46.59 -16.31
C THR A 560 1.63 46.74 -17.27
N ASN A 561 1.56 47.89 -17.93
CA ASN A 561 0.47 48.23 -18.84
C ASN A 561 1.01 48.46 -20.25
N SER A 562 0.25 48.06 -21.27
CA SER A 562 0.54 48.46 -22.65
C SER A 562 0.01 49.88 -22.88
N ILE A 563 0.75 50.70 -23.63
CA ILE A 563 0.51 52.14 -23.87
C ILE A 563 -0.92 52.47 -24.33
N ASN A 564 -1.68 51.50 -24.83
CA ASN A 564 -3.01 51.71 -25.40
C ASN A 564 -4.19 51.63 -24.41
N ASN A 565 -3.99 51.35 -23.12
CA ASN A 565 -5.13 51.25 -22.19
C ASN A 565 -4.81 51.62 -20.71
N PRO A 566 -4.76 52.91 -20.32
CA PRO A 566 -4.34 53.34 -18.98
C PRO A 566 -5.21 52.80 -17.84
N VAL A 567 -4.58 52.37 -16.74
CA VAL A 567 -5.25 51.91 -15.51
C VAL A 567 -5.53 53.12 -14.62
N HIS A 568 -6.80 53.35 -14.27
CA HIS A 568 -7.22 54.41 -13.35
C HIS A 568 -7.39 53.87 -11.93
N PHE A 569 -6.84 54.59 -10.94
CA PHE A 569 -7.00 54.27 -9.53
C PHE A 569 -7.98 55.23 -8.88
N LYS A 570 -8.90 54.69 -8.08
CA LYS A 570 -9.67 55.46 -7.08
C LYS A 570 -9.23 54.94 -5.71
N VAL A 571 -8.66 55.83 -4.91
CA VAL A 571 -8.39 55.54 -3.49
C VAL A 571 -9.63 56.04 -2.74
N ASP A 572 -10.41 55.11 -2.21
CA ASP A 572 -11.47 55.45 -1.25
C ASP A 572 -10.82 55.45 0.14
N GLU A 573 -10.93 56.57 0.86
CA GLU A 573 -10.52 56.72 2.27
C GLU A 573 -11.41 55.93 3.23
#